data_AF-A0A9N8HNE0-F1
#
_entry.id   AF-A0A9N8HNE0-F1
#
_cell.length_a   1.000
_cell.length_b   1.000
_cell.length_c   1.000
_cell.angle_alpha   90.00
_cell.angle_beta   90.00
_cell.angle_gamma   90.00
#
_symmetry.space_group_name_H-M   'P 1'
#
loop_
_entity.id
_entity.type
_entity.pdbx_description
1 polymer ?
#
loop_
_entity_poly.entity_id
_entity_poly.type
_entity_poly.pdbx_seq_one_letter_code
_entity_poly.pdbx_strand_id
1 'polypeptide(L)'
;MLDDMTLHFESNTYPDSLYEEFSNCMAKWGVERLEETQDVAFQAFYDTYLAGGIADDAWGNRQDNFVESRLNKSAIFGTAYRTYEIQEPCNYASNIAFHRSAVRVCDRKTWSLPVSDQIALMQTFVTTGTSSAWFHGSLTDVGRQFDGFLVSHLINTGYQLAIRGTSANTTILLTVTEDLEPTPFAQISRDLAYMPLNFSVSEWESYMNTLPLLRRYNRVAVALMTVACAGFFPFSICECLVVDVVAPVFLDENDLDFILNKYVPELKVLIETDDLPLGLSEGGALCIRMLGAVLGVLWAFLFQENQLPIPGLEGEVFNLTALGAIKSPAVDVLLYLIHGVKNSDKRGWLGPDRRSHPYPGAEFCNKDSPHALYHGLIADGMFELYAVVDQVEEVLTKRNNRRRRMTESRSLEEEVQDMSTLHGLRGKNEADFLSF
;
A
#
# COMPACT_ATOMS: atom_id res chain seq x y z
N MET A 1 -5.60 22.50 6.39
CA MET A 1 -6.24 21.44 5.58
C MET A 1 -7.57 20.96 6.15
N LEU A 2 -7.61 20.21 7.27
CA LEU A 2 -8.87 19.63 7.78
C LEU A 2 -9.94 20.69 8.07
N ASP A 3 -9.53 21.81 8.68
CA ASP A 3 -10.42 22.96 8.91
C ASP A 3 -10.91 23.56 7.59
N ASP A 4 -10.03 23.70 6.59
CA ASP A 4 -10.36 24.26 5.28
C ASP A 4 -11.44 23.41 4.56
N MET A 5 -11.31 22.08 4.61
CA MET A 5 -12.28 21.14 4.04
C MET A 5 -13.61 21.16 4.80
N THR A 6 -13.55 21.26 6.12
CA THR A 6 -14.73 21.32 7.00
C THR A 6 -15.55 22.57 6.74
N LEU A 7 -14.88 23.72 6.61
CA LEU A 7 -15.50 25.00 6.32
C LEU A 7 -16.23 24.98 4.98
N HIS A 8 -15.61 24.42 3.94
CA HIS A 8 -16.20 24.37 2.61
C HIS A 8 -17.48 23.51 2.56
N PHE A 9 -17.46 22.31 3.14
CA PHE A 9 -18.61 21.40 3.07
C PHE A 9 -19.70 21.66 4.11
N GLU A 10 -19.61 22.76 4.86
CA GLU A 10 -20.54 23.14 5.94
C GLU A 10 -20.82 21.99 6.92
N SER A 11 -19.91 21.03 7.01
CA SER A 11 -20.02 19.92 7.93
C SER A 11 -19.77 20.45 9.33
N ASN A 12 -20.60 20.05 10.31
CA ASN A 12 -20.29 20.28 11.73
C ASN A 12 -18.81 19.98 11.96
N THR A 13 -18.08 20.88 12.63
CA THR A 13 -16.63 20.82 12.89
C THR A 13 -16.12 19.39 12.82
N TYR A 14 -15.34 19.07 11.78
CA TYR A 14 -14.76 17.74 11.67
C TYR A 14 -13.98 17.49 12.95
N PRO A 15 -14.16 16.34 13.62
CA PRO A 15 -13.90 16.28 15.05
C PRO A 15 -12.41 16.54 15.34
N ASP A 16 -12.08 17.54 16.18
CA ASP A 16 -10.70 17.86 16.62
C ASP A 16 -9.89 16.61 16.99
N SER A 17 -10.59 15.59 17.51
CA SER A 17 -10.06 14.26 17.77
C SER A 17 -9.31 13.58 16.61
N LEU A 18 -9.57 13.83 15.31
CA LEU A 18 -8.74 13.20 14.26
C LEU A 18 -7.33 13.81 14.25
N TYR A 19 -7.23 15.13 14.36
CA TYR A 19 -5.92 15.79 14.45
C TYR A 19 -5.20 15.31 15.71
N GLU A 20 -5.89 15.23 16.85
CA GLU A 20 -5.33 14.67 18.09
C GLU A 20 -4.91 13.20 17.95
N GLU A 21 -5.75 12.34 17.36
CA GLU A 21 -5.44 10.93 17.06
C GLU A 21 -4.19 10.82 16.18
N PHE A 22 -4.08 11.68 15.17
CA PHE A 22 -2.97 11.74 14.23
C PHE A 22 -1.66 12.23 14.88
N SER A 23 -1.70 13.35 15.60
CA SER A 23 -0.55 13.87 16.35
C SER A 23 -0.09 12.88 17.42
N ASN A 24 -1.02 12.22 18.12
CA ASN A 24 -0.69 11.16 19.07
C ASN A 24 -0.05 9.95 18.39
N CYS A 25 -0.52 9.57 17.19
CA CYS A 25 0.07 8.50 16.39
C CYS A 25 1.52 8.82 15.99
N MET A 26 1.79 10.03 15.47
CA MET A 26 3.14 10.47 15.12
C MET A 26 4.07 10.53 16.35
N ALA A 27 3.57 11.09 17.45
CA ALA A 27 4.32 11.19 18.72
C ALA A 27 4.66 9.81 19.29
N LYS A 28 3.74 8.84 19.22
CA LYS A 28 3.93 7.46 19.71
C LYS A 28 5.17 6.81 19.10
N TRP A 29 5.50 7.12 17.86
CA TRP A 29 6.57 6.46 17.11
C TRP A 29 7.84 7.29 16.98
N GLY A 30 7.92 8.44 17.67
CA GLY A 30 9.11 9.28 17.67
C GLY A 30 9.44 9.85 16.29
N VAL A 31 8.44 10.04 15.43
CA VAL A 31 8.61 10.63 14.11
C VAL A 31 8.51 12.15 14.25
N GLU A 32 9.51 12.73 14.94
CA GLU A 32 9.48 14.08 15.52
C GLU A 32 9.19 15.21 14.52
N ARG A 33 9.29 14.96 13.22
CA ARG A 33 9.15 15.97 12.17
C ARG A 33 8.13 15.62 11.09
N LEU A 34 7.35 14.55 11.23
CA LEU A 34 6.35 14.23 10.21
C LEU A 34 5.24 15.28 10.17
N GLU A 35 4.79 15.76 11.33
CA GLU A 35 3.82 16.85 11.43
C GLU A 35 4.36 18.14 10.78
N GLU A 36 5.58 18.54 11.13
CA GLU A 36 6.27 19.69 10.51
C GLU A 36 6.33 19.54 8.99
N THR A 37 6.57 18.33 8.49
CA THR A 37 6.64 18.11 7.04
C THR A 37 5.28 18.27 6.36
N GLN A 38 4.21 17.81 6.99
CA GLN A 38 2.85 18.01 6.49
C GLN A 38 2.50 19.50 6.45
N ASP A 39 2.83 20.24 7.51
CA ASP A 39 2.61 21.69 7.57
C ASP A 39 3.39 22.42 6.47
N VAL A 40 4.66 22.08 6.26
CA VAL A 40 5.49 22.66 5.19
C VAL A 40 4.93 22.31 3.81
N ALA A 41 4.45 21.07 3.59
CA ALA A 41 3.80 20.69 2.34
C ALA A 41 2.53 21.51 2.11
N PHE A 42 1.59 21.59 3.05
CA PHE A 42 0.37 22.38 2.84
C PHE A 42 0.62 23.89 2.78
N GLN A 43 1.69 24.38 3.41
CA GLN A 43 2.12 25.77 3.22
C GLN A 43 2.63 25.98 1.80
N ALA A 44 3.52 25.11 1.30
CA ALA A 44 4.02 25.17 -0.06
C ALA A 44 2.89 25.07 -1.11
N PHE A 45 1.85 24.27 -0.84
CA PHE A 45 0.65 24.16 -1.69
C PHE A 45 -0.05 25.52 -1.82
N TYR A 46 -0.26 26.18 -0.70
CA TYR A 46 -0.89 27.51 -0.65
C TYR A 46 -0.01 28.59 -1.28
N ASP A 47 1.29 28.57 -1.03
CA ASP A 47 2.22 29.53 -1.62
C ASP A 47 2.29 29.36 -3.15
N THR A 48 2.22 28.12 -3.63
CA THR A 48 2.13 27.81 -5.07
C THR A 48 0.83 28.34 -5.67
N TYR A 49 -0.30 28.20 -4.98
CA TYR A 49 -1.56 28.80 -5.40
C TYR A 49 -1.46 30.33 -5.51
N LEU A 50 -0.88 31.00 -4.50
CA LEU A 50 -0.71 32.46 -4.51
C LEU A 50 0.20 32.94 -5.64
N ALA A 51 1.18 32.13 -6.03
CA ALA A 51 2.06 32.39 -7.16
C ALA A 51 1.39 32.12 -8.53
N GLY A 52 0.21 31.49 -8.55
CA GLY A 52 -0.46 31.05 -9.77
C GLY A 52 0.12 29.76 -10.38
N GLY A 53 0.87 28.97 -9.60
CA GLY A 53 1.60 27.78 -10.03
C GLY A 53 3.12 27.95 -9.95
N ILE A 54 3.85 27.08 -10.64
CA ILE A 54 5.31 27.21 -10.85
C ILE A 54 5.60 27.51 -12.33
N ALA A 55 6.88 27.75 -12.67
CA ALA A 55 7.26 28.02 -14.06
C ALA A 55 6.85 26.86 -14.98
N ASP A 56 6.15 27.19 -16.08
CA ASP A 56 5.60 26.26 -17.07
C ASP A 56 4.55 25.26 -16.55
N ASP A 57 4.07 25.43 -15.31
CA ASP A 57 3.08 24.57 -14.67
C ASP A 57 2.13 25.41 -13.78
N ALA A 58 1.22 26.10 -14.45
CA ALA A 58 0.26 27.00 -13.82
C ALA A 58 -0.84 26.23 -13.06
N TRP A 59 -1.40 26.85 -12.03
CA TRP A 59 -2.52 26.28 -11.27
C TRP A 59 -3.74 26.03 -12.18
N GLY A 60 -4.32 24.84 -12.12
CA GLY A 60 -5.46 24.44 -12.95
C GLY A 60 -5.12 24.23 -14.43
N ASN A 61 -3.84 24.25 -14.82
CA ASN A 61 -3.43 24.13 -16.22
C ASN A 61 -3.62 22.71 -16.77
N ARG A 62 -3.60 21.70 -15.90
CA ARG A 62 -3.72 20.31 -16.32
C ARG A 62 -5.18 19.91 -16.53
N GLN A 63 -5.46 19.35 -17.71
CA GLN A 63 -6.69 18.61 -17.95
C GLN A 63 -6.48 17.13 -17.62
N ASP A 64 -7.37 16.57 -16.82
CA ASP A 64 -7.39 15.13 -16.53
C ASP A 64 -8.76 14.54 -16.89
N ASN A 65 -8.85 13.21 -16.93
CA ASN A 65 -10.06 12.51 -17.33
C ASN A 65 -10.99 12.21 -16.16
N PHE A 66 -10.65 12.62 -14.94
CA PHE A 66 -11.51 12.48 -13.79
C PHE A 66 -12.82 13.26 -13.97
N VAL A 67 -13.93 12.72 -13.46
CA VAL A 67 -15.26 13.33 -13.58
C VAL A 67 -15.26 14.79 -13.13
N GLU A 68 -14.63 15.09 -12.00
CA GLU A 68 -14.60 16.44 -11.44
C GLU A 68 -13.87 17.42 -12.36
N SER A 69 -12.66 17.06 -12.84
CA SER A 69 -11.93 17.86 -13.84
C SER A 69 -12.75 18.06 -15.11
N ARG A 70 -13.35 17.01 -15.69
CA ARG A 70 -14.17 17.13 -16.92
C ARG A 70 -15.38 18.04 -16.77
N LEU A 71 -15.95 18.09 -15.57
CA LEU A 71 -17.09 18.95 -15.25
C LEU A 71 -16.67 20.36 -14.82
N ASN A 72 -15.36 20.65 -14.77
CA ASN A 72 -14.79 21.91 -14.25
C ASN A 72 -15.36 22.27 -12.88
N LYS A 73 -15.49 21.28 -12.00
CA LYS A 73 -15.99 21.48 -10.62
C LYS A 73 -14.86 22.07 -9.78
N SER A 74 -14.72 23.39 -9.70
CA SER A 74 -13.82 24.02 -8.73
C SER A 74 -14.59 24.62 -7.55
N ALA A 75 -13.90 24.81 -6.41
CA ALA A 75 -14.48 25.51 -5.26
C ALA A 75 -13.44 26.22 -4.40
N ILE A 76 -13.89 27.24 -3.66
CA ILE A 76 -13.03 27.98 -2.72
C ILE A 76 -13.01 27.27 -1.37
N PHE A 77 -11.81 26.94 -0.90
CA PHE A 77 -11.53 26.37 0.40
C PHE A 77 -10.81 27.37 1.29
N GLY A 78 -10.83 27.12 2.60
CA GLY A 78 -10.04 27.85 3.58
C GLY A 78 -10.82 28.86 4.41
N THR A 79 -10.09 29.60 5.25
CA THR A 79 -10.66 30.60 6.16
C THR A 79 -10.80 31.95 5.47
N ALA A 80 -11.54 32.89 6.08
CA ALA A 80 -11.70 34.25 5.56
C ALA A 80 -10.37 35.00 5.27
N TYR A 81 -9.27 34.60 5.90
CA TYR A 81 -7.95 35.22 5.73
C TYR A 81 -6.98 34.39 4.88
N ARG A 82 -7.36 33.17 4.53
CA ARG A 82 -6.56 32.22 3.74
C ARG A 82 -7.50 31.39 2.88
N THR A 83 -7.90 31.94 1.74
CA THR A 83 -8.73 31.22 0.75
C THR A 83 -7.92 30.82 -0.46
N TYR A 84 -8.27 29.68 -1.05
CA TYR A 84 -7.67 29.18 -2.29
C TYR A 84 -8.67 28.35 -3.09
N GLU A 85 -8.52 28.35 -4.41
CA GLU A 85 -9.37 27.57 -5.32
C GLU A 85 -8.83 26.15 -5.47
N ILE A 86 -9.69 25.18 -5.17
CA ILE A 86 -9.45 23.76 -5.33
C ILE A 86 -10.13 23.29 -6.61
N GLN A 87 -9.35 22.63 -7.47
CA GLN A 87 -9.77 22.24 -8.81
C GLN A 87 -10.66 20.99 -8.85
N GLU A 88 -10.54 20.09 -7.87
CA GLU A 88 -11.43 18.94 -7.70
C GLU A 88 -11.80 18.75 -6.20
N PRO A 89 -12.84 19.44 -5.70
CA PRO A 89 -13.19 19.50 -4.28
C PRO A 89 -13.38 18.15 -3.59
N CYS A 90 -14.00 17.17 -4.25
CA CYS A 90 -14.24 15.86 -3.65
C CYS A 90 -13.01 14.97 -3.70
N ASN A 91 -12.29 14.94 -4.82
CA ASN A 91 -11.01 14.24 -4.92
C ASN A 91 -9.97 14.82 -3.94
N TYR A 92 -9.94 16.14 -3.75
CA TYR A 92 -9.11 16.80 -2.75
C TYR A 92 -9.45 16.35 -1.31
N ALA A 93 -10.73 16.39 -0.92
CA ALA A 93 -11.13 16.10 0.45
C ALA A 93 -11.10 14.62 0.82
N SER A 94 -11.36 13.73 -0.13
CA SER A 94 -11.36 12.28 0.09
C SER A 94 -9.99 11.72 0.48
N ASN A 95 -8.91 12.46 0.22
CA ASN A 95 -7.55 12.11 0.62
C ASN A 95 -7.27 12.04 2.13
N ILE A 96 -8.21 12.54 2.95
CA ILE A 96 -8.19 12.30 4.40
C ILE A 96 -8.27 10.80 4.71
N ALA A 97 -8.84 9.97 3.84
CA ALA A 97 -8.88 8.52 4.02
C ALA A 97 -7.49 7.91 4.26
N PHE A 98 -6.46 8.36 3.54
CA PHE A 98 -5.09 7.87 3.74
C PHE A 98 -4.53 8.25 5.13
N HIS A 99 -4.82 9.45 5.62
CA HIS A 99 -4.43 9.86 6.97
C HIS A 99 -5.10 8.98 8.04
N ARG A 100 -6.34 8.55 7.80
CA ARG A 100 -7.04 7.59 8.68
C ARG A 100 -6.38 6.23 8.65
N SER A 101 -5.98 5.73 7.48
CA SER A 101 -5.19 4.50 7.38
C SER A 101 -3.85 4.61 8.13
N ALA A 102 -3.20 5.77 8.13
CA ALA A 102 -2.01 6.00 8.96
C ALA A 102 -2.31 5.87 10.46
N VAL A 103 -3.43 6.41 10.96
CA VAL A 103 -3.88 6.21 12.35
C VAL A 103 -4.15 4.72 12.63
N ARG A 104 -4.77 3.99 11.70
CA ARG A 104 -5.00 2.54 11.83
C ARG A 104 -3.69 1.77 11.98
N VAL A 105 -2.63 2.21 11.30
CA VAL A 105 -1.28 1.64 11.43
C VAL A 105 -0.74 1.79 12.86
N CYS A 106 -0.95 2.94 13.50
CA CYS A 106 -0.63 3.17 14.91
C CYS A 106 -1.52 2.41 15.91
N ASP A 107 -2.81 2.30 15.64
CA ASP A 107 -3.80 1.69 16.53
C ASP A 107 -3.70 0.16 16.58
N ARG A 108 -3.16 -0.45 15.52
CA ARG A 108 -2.93 -1.88 15.48
C ARG A 108 -1.92 -2.26 16.56
N LYS A 109 -2.39 -3.09 17.51
CA LYS A 109 -1.64 -3.47 18.72
C LYS A 109 -0.50 -4.45 18.44
N THR A 110 -0.60 -5.22 17.37
CA THR A 110 0.30 -6.33 17.07
C THR A 110 0.70 -6.26 15.60
N TRP A 111 1.97 -5.96 15.38
CA TRP A 111 2.67 -6.11 14.12
C TRP A 111 3.80 -7.12 14.35
N SER A 112 4.01 -8.01 13.40
CA SER A 112 5.24 -8.81 13.31
C SER A 112 6.38 -8.02 12.65
N LEU A 113 6.03 -6.99 11.86
CA LEU A 113 6.96 -6.03 11.26
C LEU A 113 7.83 -5.31 12.30
N PRO A 114 9.11 -5.03 11.99
CA PRO A 114 9.92 -4.10 12.78
C PRO A 114 9.29 -2.71 12.88
N VAL A 115 9.66 -1.99 13.94
CA VAL A 115 9.16 -0.63 14.18
C VAL A 115 9.51 0.34 13.04
N SER A 116 10.68 0.18 12.40
CA SER A 116 11.05 1.00 11.24
C SER A 116 10.07 0.88 10.08
N ASP A 117 9.53 -0.31 9.88
CA ASP A 117 8.66 -0.64 8.76
C ASP A 117 7.24 -0.21 9.05
N GLN A 118 6.81 -0.33 10.31
CA GLN A 118 5.60 0.28 10.80
C GLN A 118 5.63 1.79 10.55
N ILE A 119 6.70 2.49 10.97
CA ILE A 119 6.90 3.93 10.72
C ILE A 119 6.82 4.24 9.22
N ALA A 120 7.47 3.43 8.38
CA ALA A 120 7.43 3.59 6.94
C ALA A 120 6.02 3.43 6.35
N LEU A 121 5.21 2.49 6.84
CA LEU A 121 3.80 2.37 6.44
C LEU A 121 3.01 3.63 6.76
N MET A 122 3.17 4.18 7.98
CA MET A 122 2.52 5.44 8.37
C MET A 122 2.98 6.59 7.46
N GLN A 123 4.28 6.76 7.25
CA GLN A 123 4.84 7.77 6.36
C GLN A 123 4.30 7.64 4.93
N THR A 124 4.18 6.41 4.42
CA THR A 124 3.65 6.14 3.09
C THR A 124 2.21 6.63 2.98
N PHE A 125 1.32 6.21 3.89
CA PHE A 125 -0.08 6.65 3.89
C PHE A 125 -0.23 8.16 3.99
N VAL A 126 0.47 8.78 4.94
CA VAL A 126 0.41 10.23 5.15
C VAL A 126 0.84 10.98 3.88
N THR A 127 2.01 10.62 3.34
CA THR A 127 2.56 11.29 2.16
C THR A 127 1.72 11.04 0.92
N THR A 128 1.12 9.85 0.75
CA THR A 128 0.15 9.59 -0.33
C THR A 128 -1.05 10.53 -0.21
N GLY A 129 -1.65 10.66 0.97
CA GLY A 129 -2.75 11.59 1.20
C GLY A 129 -2.39 13.04 0.88
N THR A 130 -1.21 13.51 1.29
CA THR A 130 -0.71 14.85 0.95
C THR A 130 -0.53 15.02 -0.56
N SER A 131 0.12 14.05 -1.22
CA SER A 131 0.48 14.14 -2.64
C SER A 131 -0.74 14.12 -3.55
N SER A 132 -1.72 13.28 -3.24
CA SER A 132 -2.96 13.19 -3.99
C SER A 132 -3.84 14.43 -3.74
N ALA A 133 -3.91 14.92 -2.50
CA ALA A 133 -4.54 16.21 -2.22
C ALA A 133 -3.86 17.35 -3.00
N TRP A 134 -2.53 17.33 -3.12
CA TRP A 134 -1.82 18.33 -3.93
C TRP A 134 -2.25 18.26 -5.39
N PHE A 135 -2.27 17.07 -5.98
CA PHE A 135 -2.65 16.89 -7.37
C PHE A 135 -4.09 17.35 -7.65
N HIS A 136 -5.07 16.79 -6.94
CA HIS A 136 -6.48 17.13 -7.15
C HIS A 136 -6.83 18.57 -6.72
N GLY A 137 -6.09 19.10 -5.76
CA GLY A 137 -6.22 20.48 -5.33
C GLY A 137 -5.76 21.47 -6.39
N SER A 138 -4.62 21.20 -7.03
CA SER A 138 -3.92 22.15 -7.90
C SER A 138 -4.09 21.90 -9.40
N LEU A 139 -4.35 20.66 -9.82
CA LEU A 139 -4.22 20.18 -11.20
C LEU A 139 -2.97 20.74 -11.90
N THR A 140 -1.83 20.58 -11.23
CA THR A 140 -0.48 20.88 -11.76
C THR A 140 0.22 19.60 -12.20
N ASP A 141 1.18 19.71 -13.11
CA ASP A 141 2.04 18.61 -13.55
C ASP A 141 2.91 18.08 -12.42
N VAL A 142 3.51 18.98 -11.61
CA VAL A 142 4.27 18.59 -10.41
C VAL A 142 3.39 17.84 -9.42
N GLY A 143 2.14 18.29 -9.25
CA GLY A 143 1.15 17.62 -8.41
C GLY A 143 0.87 16.20 -8.87
N ARG A 144 0.57 16.01 -10.16
CA ARG A 144 0.30 14.67 -10.70
C ARG A 144 1.51 13.75 -10.58
N GLN A 145 2.71 14.27 -10.81
CA GLN A 145 3.93 13.47 -10.66
C GLN A 145 4.14 13.04 -9.22
N PHE A 146 3.88 13.95 -8.27
CA PHE A 146 3.95 13.64 -6.85
C PHE A 146 2.93 12.56 -6.45
N ASP A 147 1.67 12.72 -6.83
CA ASP A 147 0.61 11.73 -6.59
C ASP A 147 0.94 10.36 -7.23
N GLY A 148 1.22 10.33 -8.54
CA GLY A 148 1.50 9.09 -9.26
C GLY A 148 2.73 8.35 -8.74
N PHE A 149 3.76 9.07 -8.28
CA PHE A 149 4.93 8.47 -7.63
C PHE A 149 4.55 7.82 -6.29
N LEU A 150 3.73 8.49 -5.47
CA LEU A 150 3.33 7.97 -4.17
C LEU A 150 2.32 6.82 -4.26
N VAL A 151 1.43 6.81 -5.25
CA VAL A 151 0.60 5.64 -5.58
C VAL A 151 1.49 4.44 -5.94
N SER A 152 2.54 4.69 -6.75
CA SER A 152 3.51 3.64 -7.07
C SER A 152 4.23 3.14 -5.83
N HIS A 153 4.65 4.04 -4.94
CA HIS A 153 5.33 3.69 -3.69
C HIS A 153 4.43 2.87 -2.76
N LEU A 154 3.14 3.21 -2.67
CA LEU A 154 2.14 2.47 -1.88
C LEU A 154 2.04 1.00 -2.35
N ILE A 155 1.94 0.76 -3.66
CA ILE A 155 1.87 -0.60 -4.21
C ILE A 155 3.21 -1.35 -4.05
N ASN A 156 4.34 -0.69 -4.32
CA ASN A 156 5.69 -1.25 -4.11
C ASN A 156 5.93 -1.65 -2.65
N THR A 157 5.44 -0.87 -1.70
CA THR A 157 5.53 -1.19 -0.28
C THR A 157 4.82 -2.50 0.04
N GLY A 158 3.60 -2.69 -0.48
CA GLY A 158 2.85 -3.95 -0.32
C GLY A 158 3.57 -5.15 -0.94
N TYR A 159 4.15 -4.94 -2.11
CA TYR A 159 4.96 -5.94 -2.79
C TYR A 159 6.20 -6.35 -2.00
N GLN A 160 7.03 -5.39 -1.59
CA GLN A 160 8.25 -5.66 -0.82
C GLN A 160 7.94 -6.36 0.50
N LEU A 161 6.87 -5.98 1.19
CA LEU A 161 6.41 -6.67 2.38
C LEU A 161 6.00 -8.13 2.09
N ALA A 162 5.33 -8.38 0.97
CA ALA A 162 4.85 -9.72 0.61
C ALA A 162 5.99 -10.72 0.35
N ILE A 163 7.11 -10.26 -0.20
CA ILE A 163 8.28 -11.11 -0.48
C ILE A 163 9.33 -11.10 0.64
N ARG A 164 9.23 -10.19 1.61
CA ARG A 164 10.24 -10.01 2.67
C ARG A 164 10.55 -11.29 3.47
N GLY A 165 9.53 -12.09 3.74
CA GLY A 165 9.67 -13.34 4.49
C GLY A 165 10.25 -14.51 3.69
N THR A 166 10.58 -14.30 2.42
CA THR A 166 11.06 -15.31 1.47
C THR A 166 12.59 -15.28 1.34
N SER A 167 13.17 -16.21 0.58
CA SER A 167 14.60 -16.19 0.22
C SER A 167 14.95 -15.33 -1.00
N ALA A 168 14.05 -14.45 -1.45
CA ALA A 168 14.23 -13.60 -2.62
C ALA A 168 15.51 -12.75 -2.52
N ASN A 169 16.38 -12.84 -3.53
CA ASN A 169 17.68 -12.16 -3.55
C ASN A 169 18.07 -11.61 -4.93
N THR A 170 17.22 -11.77 -5.94
CA THR A 170 17.45 -11.26 -7.29
C THR A 170 16.89 -9.85 -7.43
N THR A 171 17.50 -9.03 -8.29
CA THR A 171 17.01 -7.67 -8.56
C THR A 171 15.58 -7.66 -9.10
N ILE A 172 15.24 -8.61 -9.98
CA ILE A 172 13.90 -8.75 -10.56
C ILE A 172 12.85 -9.03 -9.49
N LEU A 173 13.11 -9.92 -8.53
CA LEU A 173 12.18 -10.17 -7.42
C LEU A 173 12.15 -9.01 -6.43
N LEU A 174 13.27 -8.32 -6.18
CA LEU A 174 13.28 -7.25 -5.18
C LEU A 174 12.70 -5.92 -5.69
N THR A 175 12.67 -5.70 -7.01
CA THR A 175 12.30 -4.39 -7.60
C THR A 175 11.26 -4.47 -8.72
N VAL A 176 10.90 -5.67 -9.19
CA VAL A 176 10.02 -5.90 -10.36
C VAL A 176 10.55 -5.21 -11.64
N THR A 177 11.87 -5.06 -11.72
CA THR A 177 12.60 -4.56 -12.88
C THR A 177 14.06 -5.03 -12.84
N GLU A 178 14.80 -4.85 -13.92
CA GLU A 178 16.25 -5.14 -13.97
C GLU A 178 17.11 -3.89 -13.71
N ASP A 179 16.52 -2.71 -13.84
CA ASP A 179 17.27 -1.46 -13.98
C ASP A 179 17.40 -0.66 -12.68
N LEU A 180 16.88 -1.17 -11.56
CA LEU A 180 16.85 -0.47 -10.28
C LEU A 180 17.62 -1.24 -9.21
N GLU A 181 18.37 -0.51 -8.40
CA GLU A 181 19.01 -1.05 -7.20
C GLU A 181 17.95 -1.35 -6.13
N PRO A 182 17.93 -2.57 -5.55
CA PRO A 182 17.04 -2.91 -4.46
C PRO A 182 17.19 -1.94 -3.28
N THR A 183 16.15 -1.16 -3.03
CA THR A 183 16.12 -0.18 -1.94
C THR A 183 14.97 -0.48 -1.00
N PRO A 184 15.23 -0.61 0.32
CA PRO A 184 14.17 -0.86 1.30
C PRO A 184 13.09 0.22 1.22
N PHE A 185 11.83 -0.18 1.15
CA PHE A 185 10.71 0.77 1.09
C PHE A 185 10.73 1.74 2.27
N ALA A 186 11.23 1.35 3.45
CA ALA A 186 11.36 2.23 4.60
C ALA A 186 12.28 3.42 4.37
N GLN A 187 13.33 3.26 3.55
CA GLN A 187 14.17 4.36 3.13
C GLN A 187 13.39 5.30 2.19
N ILE A 188 12.73 4.76 1.17
CA ILE A 188 11.95 5.55 0.20
C ILE A 188 10.80 6.29 0.90
N SER A 189 10.07 5.64 1.81
CA SER A 189 9.01 6.26 2.61
C SER A 189 9.52 7.45 3.41
N ARG A 190 10.68 7.31 4.06
CA ARG A 190 11.30 8.40 4.80
C ARG A 190 11.74 9.53 3.87
N ASP A 191 12.42 9.18 2.78
CA ASP A 191 13.01 10.12 1.84
C ASP A 191 11.92 10.96 1.13
N LEU A 192 10.75 10.36 0.83
CA LEU A 192 9.55 11.06 0.35
C LEU A 192 8.85 11.86 1.44
N ALA A 193 8.65 11.27 2.62
CA ALA A 193 7.95 11.93 3.72
C ALA A 193 8.66 13.16 4.24
N TYR A 194 9.99 13.29 4.04
CA TYR A 194 10.77 14.47 4.40
C TYR A 194 11.16 15.34 3.19
N MET A 195 10.71 15.02 1.98
CA MET A 195 11.00 15.80 0.78
C MET A 195 10.58 17.28 0.92
N PRO A 196 9.37 17.62 1.41
CA PRO A 196 8.95 19.02 1.53
C PRO A 196 9.83 19.88 2.46
N LEU A 197 10.54 19.27 3.42
CA LEU A 197 11.47 20.01 4.29
C LEU A 197 12.80 20.35 3.62
N ASN A 198 13.19 19.57 2.61
CA ASN A 198 14.54 19.60 2.04
C ASN A 198 14.58 20.19 0.63
N PHE A 199 13.44 20.22 -0.07
CA PHE A 199 13.35 20.62 -1.48
C PHE A 199 12.17 21.56 -1.70
N SER A 200 12.37 22.57 -2.54
CA SER A 200 11.29 23.41 -3.05
C SER A 200 10.38 22.61 -3.99
N VAL A 201 9.14 23.07 -4.18
CA VAL A 201 8.16 22.42 -5.08
C VAL A 201 8.72 22.18 -6.47
N SER A 202 9.46 23.15 -7.03
CA SER A 202 10.12 23.03 -8.33
C SER A 202 11.21 21.95 -8.41
N GLU A 203 11.71 21.47 -7.27
CA GLU A 203 12.75 20.43 -7.19
C GLU A 203 12.16 19.04 -6.92
N TRP A 204 10.90 18.93 -6.52
CA TRP A 204 10.28 17.66 -6.11
C TRP A 204 10.32 16.61 -7.21
N GLU A 205 9.94 16.97 -8.43
CA GLU A 205 10.01 16.06 -9.59
C GLU A 205 11.43 15.54 -9.80
N SER A 206 12.41 16.44 -9.85
CA SER A 206 13.81 16.07 -10.04
C SER A 206 14.30 15.15 -8.93
N TYR A 207 13.92 15.41 -7.68
CA TYR A 207 14.28 14.56 -6.55
C TYR A 207 13.63 13.18 -6.65
N MET A 208 12.32 13.11 -6.91
CA MET A 208 11.63 11.83 -7.11
C MET A 208 12.21 11.03 -8.29
N ASN A 209 12.73 11.69 -9.32
CA ASN A 209 13.43 11.06 -10.45
C ASN A 209 14.75 10.38 -10.05
N THR A 210 15.32 10.72 -8.89
CA THR A 210 16.53 10.07 -8.36
C THR A 210 16.25 8.83 -7.51
N LEU A 211 15.01 8.66 -7.05
CA LEU A 211 14.65 7.57 -6.16
C LEU A 211 14.50 6.25 -6.94
N PRO A 212 15.11 5.15 -6.48
CA PRO A 212 15.10 3.86 -7.17
C PRO A 212 13.77 3.12 -6.94
N LEU A 213 12.70 3.62 -7.54
CA LEU A 213 11.34 3.08 -7.44
C LEU A 213 10.74 2.85 -8.82
N LEU A 214 10.17 1.67 -9.04
CA LEU A 214 9.39 1.42 -10.25
C LEU A 214 8.07 2.18 -10.20
N ARG A 215 7.92 3.14 -11.12
CA ARG A 215 6.72 4.00 -11.26
C ARG A 215 5.55 3.34 -11.99
N ARG A 216 5.77 2.17 -12.58
CA ARG A 216 4.74 1.40 -13.28
C ARG A 216 3.99 0.53 -12.27
N TYR A 217 3.11 1.15 -11.49
CA TYR A 217 2.42 0.45 -10.40
C TYR A 217 1.56 -0.72 -10.87
N ASN A 218 1.05 -0.72 -12.12
CA ASN A 218 0.32 -1.86 -12.68
C ASN A 218 1.20 -3.13 -12.75
N ARG A 219 2.46 -2.99 -13.19
CA ARG A 219 3.43 -4.11 -13.21
C ARG A 219 3.65 -4.67 -11.80
N VAL A 220 3.83 -3.78 -10.82
CA VAL A 220 4.05 -4.17 -9.41
C VAL A 220 2.80 -4.79 -8.80
N ALA A 221 1.61 -4.28 -9.12
CA ALA A 221 0.34 -4.83 -8.67
C ALA A 221 0.12 -6.26 -9.20
N VAL A 222 0.41 -6.51 -10.47
CA VAL A 222 0.38 -7.86 -11.05
C VAL A 222 1.41 -8.77 -10.39
N ALA A 223 2.64 -8.30 -10.17
CA ALA A 223 3.67 -9.05 -9.44
C ALA A 223 3.24 -9.42 -8.02
N LEU A 224 2.61 -8.49 -7.28
CA LEU A 224 2.04 -8.70 -5.95
C LEU A 224 0.91 -9.74 -5.98
N MET A 225 -0.02 -9.64 -6.93
CA MET A 225 -1.07 -10.65 -7.11
C MET A 225 -0.50 -12.03 -7.45
N THR A 226 0.57 -12.09 -8.25
CA THR A 226 1.26 -13.34 -8.59
C THR A 226 1.88 -13.99 -7.36
N VAL A 227 2.61 -13.22 -6.54
CA VAL A 227 3.21 -13.70 -5.27
C VAL A 227 2.14 -14.14 -4.29
N ALA A 228 1.08 -13.33 -4.12
CA ALA A 228 -0.03 -13.65 -3.25
C ALA A 228 -0.69 -14.97 -3.66
N CYS A 229 -0.95 -15.18 -4.96
CA CYS A 229 -1.49 -16.45 -5.43
C CYS A 229 -0.50 -17.61 -5.18
N ALA A 230 0.75 -17.45 -5.60
CA ALA A 230 1.79 -18.47 -5.52
C ALA A 230 2.08 -18.93 -4.09
N GLY A 231 1.88 -18.05 -3.10
CA GLY A 231 2.02 -18.39 -1.69
C GLY A 231 0.98 -19.40 -1.18
N PHE A 232 -0.16 -19.56 -1.88
CA PHE A 232 -1.28 -20.37 -1.39
C PHE A 232 -1.82 -21.42 -2.38
N PHE A 233 -1.56 -21.27 -3.68
CA PHE A 233 -2.05 -22.18 -4.71
C PHE A 233 -0.90 -22.82 -5.50
N PRO A 234 -1.12 -24.01 -6.09
CA PRO A 234 -0.20 -24.57 -7.05
C PRO A 234 0.14 -23.56 -8.16
N PHE A 235 1.42 -23.49 -8.54
CA PHE A 235 1.90 -22.48 -9.48
C PHE A 235 1.16 -22.46 -10.82
N SER A 236 0.73 -23.62 -11.33
CA SER A 236 -0.06 -23.71 -12.57
C SER A 236 -1.42 -23.00 -12.51
N ILE A 237 -2.04 -22.94 -11.33
CA ILE A 237 -3.28 -22.16 -11.13
C ILE A 237 -2.95 -20.66 -11.14
N CYS A 238 -1.84 -20.27 -10.52
CA CYS A 238 -1.42 -18.88 -10.45
C CYS A 238 -0.94 -18.32 -11.79
N GLU A 239 -0.22 -19.12 -12.56
CA GLU A 239 0.12 -18.83 -13.95
C GLU A 239 -1.19 -18.63 -14.72
N CYS A 240 -2.10 -19.60 -14.76
CA CYS A 240 -3.38 -19.44 -15.47
C CYS A 240 -4.18 -18.19 -15.03
N LEU A 241 -4.36 -17.97 -13.72
CA LEU A 241 -5.14 -16.83 -13.24
C LEU A 241 -4.44 -15.49 -13.51
N VAL A 242 -3.16 -15.36 -13.17
CA VAL A 242 -2.49 -14.05 -13.20
C VAL A 242 -1.90 -13.76 -14.56
N VAL A 243 -1.29 -14.74 -15.22
CA VAL A 243 -0.68 -14.57 -16.55
C VAL A 243 -1.73 -14.53 -17.66
N ASP A 244 -2.73 -15.42 -17.64
CA ASP A 244 -3.68 -15.50 -18.76
C ASP A 244 -4.90 -14.59 -18.59
N VAL A 245 -5.27 -14.22 -17.36
CA VAL A 245 -6.49 -13.42 -17.09
C VAL A 245 -6.16 -12.00 -16.63
N VAL A 246 -5.33 -11.83 -15.60
CA VAL A 246 -5.10 -10.50 -15.00
C VAL A 246 -4.09 -9.67 -15.81
N ALA A 247 -2.89 -10.19 -16.05
CA ALA A 247 -1.79 -9.45 -16.68
C ALA A 247 -2.17 -8.83 -18.04
N PRO A 248 -2.86 -9.54 -18.97
CA PRO A 248 -3.20 -8.97 -20.28
C PRO A 248 -4.23 -7.84 -20.21
N VAL A 249 -4.97 -7.72 -19.10
CA VAL A 249 -5.94 -6.64 -18.88
C VAL A 249 -5.26 -5.38 -18.35
N PHE A 250 -4.22 -5.53 -17.53
CA PHE A 250 -3.61 -4.42 -16.78
C PHE A 250 -2.25 -3.95 -17.30
N LEU A 251 -1.56 -4.75 -18.13
CA LEU A 251 -0.18 -4.47 -18.57
C LEU A 251 -0.11 -4.10 -20.05
N ASP A 252 0.83 -3.21 -20.37
CA ASP A 252 1.27 -3.01 -21.75
C ASP A 252 2.12 -4.21 -22.24
N GLU A 253 2.40 -4.28 -23.54
CA GLU A 253 3.14 -5.40 -24.14
C GLU A 253 4.54 -5.60 -23.52
N ASN A 254 5.22 -4.52 -23.13
CA ASN A 254 6.57 -4.60 -22.55
C ASN A 254 6.52 -5.09 -21.10
N ASP A 255 5.56 -4.60 -20.31
CA ASP A 255 5.32 -5.03 -18.95
C ASP A 255 4.86 -6.48 -18.88
N LEU A 256 3.99 -6.89 -19.83
CA LEU A 256 3.56 -8.27 -19.97
C LEU A 256 4.76 -9.16 -20.31
N ASP A 257 5.54 -8.82 -21.33
CA ASP A 257 6.75 -9.57 -21.69
C ASP A 257 7.71 -9.74 -20.51
N PHE A 258 7.98 -8.66 -19.77
CA PHE A 258 8.79 -8.70 -18.57
C PHE A 258 8.22 -9.67 -17.53
N ILE A 259 6.92 -9.58 -17.24
CA ILE A 259 6.28 -10.44 -16.24
C ILE A 259 6.38 -11.91 -16.64
N LEU A 260 6.09 -12.24 -17.91
CA LEU A 260 6.05 -13.62 -18.39
C LEU A 260 7.45 -14.23 -18.54
N ASN A 261 8.38 -13.49 -19.12
CA ASN A 261 9.66 -14.03 -19.56
C ASN A 261 10.80 -13.80 -18.55
N LYS A 262 10.61 -12.92 -17.56
CA LYS A 262 11.65 -12.63 -16.54
C LYS A 262 11.15 -12.88 -15.13
N TYR A 263 10.05 -12.24 -14.75
CA TYR A 263 9.56 -12.27 -13.37
C TYR A 263 9.01 -13.64 -12.93
N VAL A 264 8.05 -14.20 -13.68
CA VAL A 264 7.39 -15.48 -13.37
C VAL A 264 8.41 -16.64 -13.28
N PRO A 265 9.40 -16.77 -14.18
CA PRO A 265 10.46 -17.76 -14.04
C PRO A 265 11.25 -17.66 -12.74
N GLU A 266 11.66 -16.45 -12.32
CA GLU A 266 12.38 -16.28 -11.05
C GLU A 266 11.49 -16.57 -9.84
N LEU A 267 10.23 -16.14 -9.89
CA LEU A 267 9.27 -16.45 -8.84
C LEU A 267 9.06 -17.95 -8.69
N LYS A 268 9.05 -18.71 -9.79
CA LYS A 268 8.97 -20.18 -9.73
C LYS A 268 10.14 -20.80 -8.96
N VAL A 269 11.35 -20.32 -9.22
CA VAL A 269 12.56 -20.77 -8.49
C VAL A 269 12.45 -20.42 -7.00
N LEU A 270 11.95 -19.23 -6.67
CA LEU A 270 11.72 -18.82 -5.28
C LEU A 270 10.72 -19.75 -4.56
N ILE A 271 9.60 -20.05 -5.21
CA ILE A 271 8.55 -20.93 -4.67
C ILE A 271 9.10 -22.32 -4.37
N GLU A 272 9.88 -22.89 -5.29
CA GLU A 272 10.53 -24.18 -5.10
C GLU A 272 11.55 -24.14 -3.95
N THR A 273 12.33 -23.06 -3.86
CA THR A 273 13.36 -22.86 -2.82
C THR A 273 12.75 -22.73 -1.43
N ASP A 274 11.64 -21.99 -1.30
CA ASP A 274 10.96 -21.76 -0.04
C ASP A 274 9.94 -22.85 0.31
N ASP A 275 9.72 -23.81 -0.60
CA ASP A 275 8.74 -24.88 -0.50
C ASP A 275 7.34 -24.28 -0.27
N LEU A 276 6.97 -23.35 -1.16
CA LEU A 276 5.63 -22.79 -1.33
C LEU A 276 4.85 -23.60 -2.38
N PRO A 277 3.50 -23.58 -2.37
CA PRO A 277 2.61 -22.84 -1.47
C PRO A 277 2.61 -23.37 -0.03
N LEU A 278 2.09 -22.58 0.90
CA LEU A 278 1.85 -23.02 2.27
C LEU A 278 0.84 -24.17 2.30
N GLY A 279 1.12 -25.19 3.12
CA GLY A 279 0.19 -26.31 3.32
C GLY A 279 -1.14 -25.84 3.92
N LEU A 280 -2.23 -26.58 3.68
CA LEU A 280 -3.60 -26.16 4.05
C LEU A 280 -3.75 -25.74 5.53
N SER A 281 -3.05 -26.40 6.46
CA SER A 281 -3.07 -26.08 7.89
C SER A 281 -2.39 -24.77 8.24
N GLU A 282 -1.37 -24.36 7.47
CA GLU A 282 -0.59 -23.14 7.70
C GLU A 282 -1.14 -21.97 6.86
N GLY A 283 -1.54 -22.26 5.62
CA GLY A 283 -1.91 -21.26 4.62
C GLY A 283 -3.41 -21.10 4.37
N GLY A 284 -4.28 -22.05 4.75
CA GLY A 284 -5.70 -22.01 4.37
C GLY A 284 -6.44 -20.77 4.88
N ALA A 285 -6.27 -20.43 6.16
CA ALA A 285 -6.86 -19.22 6.73
C ALA A 285 -6.23 -17.95 6.14
N LEU A 286 -4.91 -17.93 5.94
CA LEU A 286 -4.21 -16.78 5.34
C LEU A 286 -4.61 -16.56 3.89
N CYS A 287 -4.85 -17.62 3.12
CA CYS A 287 -5.32 -17.58 1.75
C CYS A 287 -6.68 -16.89 1.66
N ILE A 288 -7.62 -17.26 2.53
CA ILE A 288 -8.94 -16.64 2.60
C ILE A 288 -8.78 -15.15 2.96
N ARG A 289 -7.89 -14.83 3.91
CA ARG A 289 -7.67 -13.43 4.30
C ARG A 289 -7.04 -12.59 3.20
N MET A 290 -6.05 -13.14 2.50
CA MET A 290 -5.40 -12.50 1.37
C MET A 290 -6.39 -12.27 0.24
N LEU A 291 -7.24 -13.26 -0.07
CA LEU A 291 -8.30 -13.09 -1.05
C LEU A 291 -9.24 -11.94 -0.68
N GLY A 292 -9.65 -11.84 0.59
CA GLY A 292 -10.45 -10.70 1.06
C GLY A 292 -9.77 -9.36 0.85
N ALA A 293 -8.50 -9.23 1.26
CA ALA A 293 -7.75 -7.98 1.07
C ALA A 293 -7.56 -7.61 -0.41
N VAL A 294 -7.20 -8.58 -1.26
CA VAL A 294 -7.05 -8.38 -2.71
C VAL A 294 -8.38 -7.98 -3.35
N LEU A 295 -9.49 -8.62 -2.97
CA LEU A 295 -10.82 -8.25 -3.46
C LEU A 295 -11.20 -6.81 -3.06
N GLY A 296 -10.79 -6.33 -1.88
CA GLY A 296 -10.97 -4.94 -1.48
C GLY A 296 -10.19 -3.96 -2.35
N VAL A 297 -8.92 -4.26 -2.63
CA VAL A 297 -8.10 -3.46 -3.56
C VAL A 297 -8.69 -3.46 -4.97
N LEU A 298 -9.10 -4.62 -5.49
CA LEU A 298 -9.76 -4.74 -6.80
C LEU A 298 -11.09 -3.97 -6.86
N TRP A 299 -11.87 -4.01 -5.77
CA TRP A 299 -13.10 -3.23 -5.64
C TRP A 299 -12.82 -1.74 -5.72
N ALA A 300 -11.75 -1.25 -5.08
CA ALA A 300 -11.31 0.15 -5.21
C ALA A 300 -11.00 0.49 -6.67
N PHE A 301 -10.21 -0.32 -7.37
CA PHE A 301 -9.80 -0.07 -8.76
C PHE A 301 -10.96 0.05 -9.75
N LEU A 302 -12.14 -0.51 -9.46
CA LEU A 302 -13.33 -0.28 -10.29
C LEU A 302 -13.73 1.20 -10.37
N PHE A 303 -13.37 2.00 -9.37
CA PHE A 303 -13.64 3.43 -9.31
C PHE A 303 -12.42 4.28 -9.68
N GLN A 304 -11.34 3.65 -10.17
CA GLN A 304 -10.15 4.34 -10.67
C GLN A 304 -10.31 4.64 -12.17
N GLU A 305 -10.91 5.79 -12.45
CA GLU A 305 -11.36 6.23 -13.78
C GLU A 305 -10.25 6.24 -14.85
N ASN A 306 -9.01 6.53 -14.43
CA ASN A 306 -7.88 6.60 -15.34
C ASN A 306 -7.28 5.25 -15.72
N GLN A 307 -7.61 4.17 -15.01
CA GLN A 307 -7.04 2.84 -15.25
C GLN A 307 -8.04 1.89 -15.90
N LEU A 308 -9.30 1.92 -15.45
CA LEU A 308 -10.35 1.06 -16.00
C LEU A 308 -11.46 1.95 -16.56
N PRO A 309 -11.52 2.14 -17.90
CA PRO A 309 -12.62 2.87 -18.53
C PRO A 309 -13.88 2.00 -18.54
N ILE A 310 -14.48 1.78 -17.36
CA ILE A 310 -15.68 0.98 -17.20
C ILE A 310 -16.87 1.79 -17.74
N PRO A 311 -17.57 1.31 -18.78
CA PRO A 311 -18.77 1.98 -19.27
C PRO A 311 -19.82 2.06 -18.16
N GLY A 312 -20.34 3.26 -17.89
CA GLY A 312 -21.40 3.47 -16.89
C GLY A 312 -20.93 3.76 -15.46
N LEU A 313 -19.64 4.08 -15.25
CA LEU A 313 -19.22 4.81 -14.02
C LEU A 313 -20.02 6.11 -13.86
N GLU A 314 -20.32 6.73 -15.00
CA GLU A 314 -21.23 7.86 -15.14
C GLU A 314 -22.32 7.52 -16.15
N GLY A 315 -23.57 7.81 -15.78
CA GLY A 315 -24.70 7.66 -16.67
C GLY A 315 -26.00 8.03 -15.95
N GLU A 316 -26.87 8.76 -16.63
CA GLU A 316 -28.20 9.09 -16.10
C GLU A 316 -29.06 7.82 -15.92
N VAL A 317 -28.80 6.78 -16.72
CA VAL A 317 -29.54 5.50 -16.70
C VAL A 317 -28.94 4.48 -15.74
N PHE A 318 -27.61 4.45 -15.60
CA PHE A 318 -26.89 3.56 -14.71
C PHE A 318 -25.66 4.27 -14.17
N ASN A 319 -25.73 4.65 -12.89
CA ASN A 319 -24.63 5.30 -12.18
C ASN A 319 -23.97 4.26 -11.26
N LEU A 320 -22.93 3.59 -11.76
CA LEU A 320 -22.16 2.61 -10.99
C LEU A 320 -21.52 3.24 -9.75
N THR A 321 -21.20 4.54 -9.78
CA THR A 321 -20.63 5.26 -8.63
C THR A 321 -21.64 5.37 -7.49
N ALA A 322 -22.87 5.80 -7.77
CA ALA A 322 -23.92 5.85 -6.76
C ALA A 322 -24.25 4.45 -6.22
N LEU A 323 -24.29 3.43 -7.10
CA LEU A 323 -24.43 2.04 -6.68
C LEU A 323 -23.24 1.57 -5.84
N GLY A 324 -22.04 1.97 -6.20
CA GLY A 324 -20.80 1.72 -5.49
C GLY A 324 -20.85 2.31 -4.09
N ALA A 325 -21.21 3.58 -3.95
CA ALA A 325 -21.36 4.26 -2.66
C ALA A 325 -22.39 3.58 -1.76
N ILE A 326 -23.52 3.13 -2.33
CA ILE A 326 -24.58 2.43 -1.58
C ILE A 326 -24.12 1.02 -1.17
N LYS A 327 -23.40 0.31 -2.04
CA LYS A 327 -23.00 -1.08 -1.83
C LYS A 327 -21.70 -1.24 -1.06
N SER A 328 -20.81 -0.25 -1.09
CA SER A 328 -19.49 -0.33 -0.46
C SER A 328 -19.58 -0.72 1.00
N PRO A 329 -20.47 -0.16 1.86
CA PRO A 329 -20.61 -0.63 3.23
C PRO A 329 -20.92 -2.13 3.37
N ALA A 330 -21.69 -2.71 2.44
CA ALA A 330 -22.00 -4.14 2.45
C ALA A 330 -20.85 -4.99 1.90
N VAL A 331 -20.15 -4.49 0.87
CA VAL A 331 -18.93 -5.11 0.33
C VAL A 331 -17.86 -5.13 1.41
N ASP A 332 -17.62 -3.99 2.06
CA ASP A 332 -16.75 -3.84 3.20
C ASP A 332 -17.10 -4.87 4.27
N VAL A 333 -18.34 -4.92 4.79
CA VAL A 333 -18.77 -5.96 5.75
C VAL A 333 -18.42 -7.37 5.31
N LEU A 334 -18.68 -7.72 4.05
CA LEU A 334 -18.31 -9.01 3.50
C LEU A 334 -16.79 -9.22 3.51
N LEU A 335 -16.01 -8.25 3.03
CA LEU A 335 -14.56 -8.30 3.00
C LEU A 335 -13.99 -8.47 4.42
N TYR A 336 -14.46 -7.71 5.41
CA TYR A 336 -14.05 -7.88 6.81
C TYR A 336 -14.34 -9.27 7.35
N LEU A 337 -15.49 -9.85 7.01
CA LEU A 337 -15.80 -11.22 7.40
C LEU A 337 -14.83 -12.22 6.76
N ILE A 338 -14.32 -11.93 5.56
CA ILE A 338 -13.33 -12.75 4.85
C ILE A 338 -11.92 -12.56 5.41
N HIS A 339 -11.42 -11.32 5.51
CA HIS A 339 -10.03 -11.04 5.92
C HIS A 339 -9.82 -10.94 7.44
N GLY A 340 -10.85 -10.66 8.22
CA GLY A 340 -10.79 -10.62 9.68
C GLY A 340 -9.82 -9.57 10.26
N VAL A 341 -9.37 -8.59 9.45
CA VAL A 341 -8.53 -7.48 9.91
C VAL A 341 -9.43 -6.51 10.64
N LYS A 342 -9.24 -6.40 11.96
CA LYS A 342 -10.03 -5.49 12.80
C LYS A 342 -9.92 -4.06 12.28
N ASN A 343 -11.05 -3.46 11.95
CA ASN A 343 -11.11 -2.03 11.70
C ASN A 343 -11.02 -1.28 13.04
N SER A 344 -9.93 -0.54 13.28
CA SER A 344 -9.79 0.36 14.42
C SER A 344 -10.47 1.70 14.17
N ASP A 345 -10.70 2.04 12.91
CA ASP A 345 -11.42 3.23 12.51
C ASP A 345 -12.94 3.04 12.67
N LYS A 346 -13.47 3.60 13.75
CA LYS A 346 -14.91 3.56 14.05
C LYS A 346 -15.77 4.46 13.15
N ARG A 347 -15.16 5.32 12.33
CA ARG A 347 -15.82 6.32 11.49
C ARG A 347 -15.79 5.96 10.00
N GLY A 348 -15.35 4.76 9.62
CA GLY A 348 -15.21 4.40 8.20
C GLY A 348 -16.41 3.67 7.60
N TRP A 349 -17.18 2.91 8.39
CA TRP A 349 -17.90 1.74 7.83
C TRP A 349 -19.43 1.81 7.85
N LEU A 350 -20.02 2.16 8.98
CA LEU A 350 -21.44 1.92 9.23
C LEU A 350 -22.05 2.93 10.21
N GLY A 351 -21.31 3.98 10.55
CA GLY A 351 -21.84 4.89 11.54
C GLY A 351 -23.10 5.57 10.98
N PRO A 352 -24.19 5.60 11.76
CA PRO A 352 -25.45 6.16 11.31
C PRO A 352 -25.44 7.70 11.30
N ASP A 353 -24.35 8.34 11.74
CA ASP A 353 -24.26 9.79 11.87
C ASP A 353 -23.28 10.40 10.87
N ARG A 354 -23.49 11.67 10.51
CA ARG A 354 -22.57 12.41 9.63
C ARG A 354 -21.14 12.53 10.19
N ARG A 355 -20.93 12.25 11.47
CA ARG A 355 -19.61 12.30 12.14
C ARG A 355 -18.79 11.03 11.89
N SER A 356 -19.45 10.00 11.37
CA SER A 356 -18.86 8.74 10.95
C SER A 356 -18.62 8.66 9.45
N HIS A 357 -18.46 9.82 8.81
CA HIS A 357 -17.94 9.87 7.46
C HIS A 357 -16.40 9.89 7.50
N PRO A 358 -15.74 9.23 6.54
CA PRO A 358 -14.29 9.19 6.49
C PRO A 358 -13.69 10.59 6.30
N TYR A 359 -14.39 11.52 5.66
CA TYR A 359 -13.90 12.87 5.43
C TYR A 359 -15.06 13.88 5.31
N PRO A 360 -14.81 15.20 5.48
CA PRO A 360 -15.81 16.24 5.26
C PRO A 360 -16.43 16.12 3.86
N GLY A 361 -17.75 15.96 3.79
CA GLY A 361 -18.46 15.88 2.51
C GLY A 361 -18.58 14.50 1.85
N ALA A 362 -18.12 13.42 2.51
CA ALA A 362 -18.22 12.07 1.94
C ALA A 362 -19.66 11.65 1.56
N GLU A 363 -20.70 12.20 2.21
CA GLU A 363 -22.11 11.85 1.94
C GLU A 363 -22.58 12.17 0.51
N PHE A 364 -21.99 13.20 -0.11
CA PHE A 364 -22.26 13.59 -1.49
C PHE A 364 -21.07 13.20 -2.38
N CYS A 365 -19.82 13.41 -1.94
CA CYS A 365 -18.63 13.10 -2.73
C CYS A 365 -18.58 11.64 -3.18
N ASN A 366 -18.86 10.69 -2.30
CA ASN A 366 -18.81 9.26 -2.68
C ASN A 366 -19.84 8.89 -3.75
N LYS A 367 -20.92 9.68 -3.91
CA LYS A 367 -21.98 9.42 -4.92
C LYS A 367 -21.71 10.13 -6.24
N ASP A 368 -21.05 11.30 -6.16
CA ASP A 368 -20.91 12.23 -7.28
C ASP A 368 -19.50 12.22 -7.90
N SER A 369 -18.53 11.61 -7.23
CA SER A 369 -17.15 11.45 -7.67
C SER A 369 -16.68 10.01 -7.46
N PRO A 370 -16.56 9.19 -8.53
CA PRO A 370 -16.04 7.83 -8.44
C PRO A 370 -14.63 7.82 -7.85
N HIS A 371 -13.79 8.76 -8.27
CA HIS A 371 -12.43 8.85 -7.76
C HIS A 371 -12.34 9.21 -6.27
N ALA A 372 -13.27 10.02 -5.74
CA ALA A 372 -13.35 10.26 -4.30
C ALA A 372 -13.72 8.98 -3.51
N LEU A 373 -14.57 8.11 -4.08
CA LEU A 373 -14.87 6.79 -3.52
C LEU A 373 -13.65 5.87 -3.60
N TYR A 374 -12.88 5.91 -4.71
CA TYR A 374 -11.62 5.18 -4.87
C TYR A 374 -10.64 5.47 -3.72
N HIS A 375 -10.42 6.74 -3.35
CA HIS A 375 -9.51 7.10 -2.26
C HIS A 375 -9.84 6.43 -0.93
N GLY A 376 -11.12 6.40 -0.56
CA GLY A 376 -11.58 5.69 0.64
C GLY A 376 -11.29 4.20 0.57
N LEU A 377 -11.70 3.57 -0.53
CA LEU A 377 -11.58 2.12 -0.72
C LEU A 377 -10.12 1.66 -0.83
N ILE A 378 -9.27 2.40 -1.54
CA ILE A 378 -7.86 2.02 -1.71
C ILE A 378 -7.06 2.24 -0.43
N ALA A 379 -7.33 3.31 0.33
CA ALA A 379 -6.67 3.56 1.60
C ALA A 379 -6.97 2.42 2.60
N ASP A 380 -8.21 1.96 2.66
CA ASP A 380 -8.63 0.86 3.53
C ASP A 380 -8.10 -0.49 3.02
N GLY A 381 -8.27 -0.78 1.73
CA GLY A 381 -7.83 -2.03 1.12
C GLY A 381 -6.31 -2.23 1.21
N MET A 382 -5.51 -1.17 1.03
CA MET A 382 -4.06 -1.25 1.19
C MET A 382 -3.64 -1.48 2.64
N PHE A 383 -4.33 -0.87 3.61
CA PHE A 383 -4.07 -1.15 5.03
C PHE A 383 -4.35 -2.62 5.36
N GLU A 384 -5.48 -3.15 4.88
CA GLU A 384 -5.87 -4.54 5.10
C GLU A 384 -4.91 -5.51 4.45
N LEU A 385 -4.45 -5.19 3.24
CA LEU A 385 -3.42 -5.94 2.54
C LEU A 385 -2.12 -5.99 3.36
N TYR A 386 -1.61 -4.85 3.85
CA TYR A 386 -0.41 -4.83 4.69
C TYR A 386 -0.60 -5.63 5.98
N ALA A 387 -1.76 -5.54 6.61
CA ALA A 387 -2.09 -6.27 7.82
C ALA A 387 -2.20 -7.79 7.60
N VAL A 388 -2.58 -8.24 6.40
CA VAL A 388 -2.57 -9.66 6.02
C VAL A 388 -1.17 -10.12 5.65
N VAL A 389 -0.42 -9.32 4.89
CA VAL A 389 0.98 -9.60 4.55
C VAL A 389 1.86 -9.76 5.80
N ASP A 390 1.67 -8.91 6.81
CA ASP A 390 2.29 -9.03 8.13
C ASP A 390 2.04 -10.41 8.77
N GLN A 391 0.82 -10.96 8.63
CA GLN A 391 0.51 -12.31 9.15
C GLN A 391 1.17 -13.41 8.33
N VAL A 392 1.34 -13.21 7.02
CA VAL A 392 2.10 -14.13 6.15
C VAL A 392 3.57 -14.15 6.58
N GLU A 393 4.19 -12.99 6.80
CA GLU A 393 5.57 -12.88 7.30
C GLU A 393 5.74 -13.59 8.65
N GLU A 394 4.78 -13.44 9.57
CA GLU A 394 4.81 -14.14 10.85
C GLU A 394 4.86 -15.67 10.67
N VAL A 395 4.04 -16.20 9.76
CA VAL A 395 4.00 -17.65 9.47
C VAL A 395 5.28 -18.12 8.77
N LEU A 396 5.77 -17.38 7.78
CA LEU A 396 7.02 -17.70 7.08
C LEU A 396 8.22 -17.69 8.05
N THR A 397 8.31 -16.68 8.91
CA THR A 397 9.36 -16.57 9.93
C THR A 397 9.32 -17.74 10.90
N LYS A 398 8.14 -18.12 11.40
CA LYS A 398 7.97 -19.30 12.28
C LYS A 398 8.39 -20.59 11.58
N ARG A 399 8.02 -20.76 10.31
CA ARG A 399 8.38 -21.92 9.48
C ARG A 399 9.90 -22.01 9.28
N ASN A 400 10.54 -20.91 8.91
CA ASN A 400 11.99 -20.84 8.70
C ASN A 400 12.76 -21.14 9.99
N ASN A 401 12.32 -20.59 11.12
CA ASN A 401 12.89 -20.90 12.44
C ASN A 401 12.75 -22.40 12.80
N ARG A 402 11.61 -23.02 12.49
CA ARG A 402 11.41 -24.46 12.72
C ARG A 402 12.34 -25.31 11.86
N ARG A 403 12.48 -24.98 10.56
CA ARG A 403 13.41 -25.66 9.65
C ARG A 403 14.84 -25.59 10.15
N ARG A 404 15.30 -24.39 10.52
CA ARG A 404 16.64 -24.18 11.07
C ARG A 404 16.90 -25.06 12.29
N ARG A 405 15.97 -25.11 13.24
CA ARG A 405 16.09 -25.98 14.43
C ARG A 405 16.15 -27.46 14.06
N MET A 406 15.35 -27.92 13.08
CA MET A 406 15.40 -29.32 12.63
C MET A 406 16.74 -29.66 11.96
N THR A 407 17.29 -28.75 11.16
CA THR A 407 18.62 -28.91 10.55
C THR A 407 19.73 -28.94 11.61
N GLU A 408 19.70 -28.02 12.57
CA GLU A 408 20.64 -27.99 13.71
C GLU A 408 20.55 -29.29 14.53
N SER A 409 19.33 -29.76 14.86
CA SER A 409 19.12 -31.03 15.57
C SER A 409 19.65 -32.23 14.79
N ARG A 410 19.41 -32.31 13.48
CA ARG A 410 19.93 -33.41 12.64
C ARG A 410 21.46 -33.39 12.55
N SER A 411 22.08 -32.21 12.43
CA SER A 411 23.53 -32.10 12.43
C SER A 411 24.16 -32.58 13.75
N LEU A 412 23.52 -32.28 14.89
CA LEU A 412 23.96 -32.77 16.21
C LEU A 412 23.78 -34.28 16.36
N GLU A 413 22.69 -34.85 15.84
CA GLU A 413 22.47 -36.30 15.83
C GLU A 413 23.53 -37.03 14.98
N GLU A 414 23.87 -36.49 13.82
CA GLU A 414 24.93 -37.00 12.95
C GLU A 414 26.31 -36.93 13.65
N GLU A 415 26.65 -35.81 14.31
CA GLU A 415 27.89 -35.67 15.09
C GLU A 415 27.98 -36.66 16.27
N VAL A 416 26.87 -36.88 17.00
CA VAL A 416 26.82 -37.84 18.11
C VAL A 416 26.97 -39.28 17.61
N GLN A 417 26.35 -39.61 16.47
CA GLN A 417 26.47 -40.92 15.85
C GLN A 417 27.92 -41.19 15.42
N ASP A 418 28.61 -40.21 14.84
CA ASP A 418 30.02 -40.32 14.45
C ASP A 418 30.95 -40.46 15.68
N MET A 419 30.70 -39.74 16.77
CA MET A 419 31.46 -39.94 18.01
C MET A 419 31.25 -41.33 18.62
N SER A 420 30.04 -41.88 18.53
CA SER A 420 29.72 -43.22 19.04
C SER A 420 30.42 -44.33 18.24
N THR A 421 30.54 -44.18 16.92
CA THR A 421 31.27 -45.14 16.07
C THR A 421 32.78 -45.10 16.36
N LEU A 422 33.35 -43.92 16.61
CA LEU A 422 34.75 -43.76 17.04
C LEU A 422 35.01 -44.42 18.42
N HIS A 423 34.09 -44.31 19.38
CA HIS A 423 34.22 -44.98 20.68
C HIS A 423 34.09 -46.51 20.56
N GLY A 424 33.21 -47.00 19.69
CA GLY A 424 33.10 -48.43 19.39
C GLY A 424 34.38 -49.03 18.80
N LEU A 425 35.13 -48.27 18.00
CA LEU A 425 36.43 -48.69 17.47
C LEU A 425 37.54 -48.68 18.54
N ARG A 426 37.48 -47.73 19.49
CA ARG A 426 38.46 -47.66 20.59
C ARG A 426 38.30 -48.81 21.59
N GLY A 427 37.06 -49.23 21.89
CA GLY A 427 36.78 -50.35 22.79
C GLY A 427 37.17 -51.73 22.24
N LYS A 428 37.26 -51.92 20.92
CA LYS A 428 37.73 -53.17 20.33
C LYS A 428 39.25 -53.36 20.40
N ASN A 429 40.03 -52.28 20.38
CA ASN A 429 41.49 -52.37 20.43
C ASN A 429 42.04 -52.63 21.85
N GLU A 430 41.29 -52.32 22.92
CA GLU A 430 41.72 -52.62 24.29
C GLU A 430 41.47 -54.09 24.70
N ALA A 431 40.50 -54.77 24.07
CA ALA A 431 40.23 -56.19 24.35
C ALA A 431 41.30 -57.13 23.77
N ASP A 432 41.92 -56.77 22.65
CA ASP A 432 42.97 -57.60 22.04
C ASP A 432 44.36 -57.39 22.69
N PHE A 433 44.58 -56.28 23.40
CA PHE A 433 45.86 -55.97 24.04
C PHE A 433 46.09 -56.64 25.41
N LEU A 434 45.09 -57.31 25.99
CA LEU A 434 45.19 -58.04 27.26
C LEU A 434 45.28 -59.57 27.10
N SER A 435 45.61 -60.04 25.89
CA SER A 435 45.74 -61.48 25.58
C SER A 435 47.18 -61.98 25.41
N PHE A 436 48.20 -61.20 25.83
CA PHE A 436 49.60 -61.61 25.84
C PHE A 436 50.21 -61.69 27.23
#